data_AF-A0A2W0B106-F1
#
_entry.id   AF-A0A2W0B106-F1
#
_cell.length_a   1.000
_cell.length_b   1.000
_cell.length_c   1.000
_cell.angle_alpha   90.00
_cell.angle_beta   90.00
_cell.angle_gamma   90.00
#
_symmetry.space_group_name_H-M   'P 1'
#
loop_
_entity.id
_entity.type
_entity.pdbx_description
1 polymer ?
#
loop_
_entity_poly.entity_id
_entity_poly.type
_entity_poly.pdbx_seq_one_letter_code
_entity_poly.pdbx_strand_id
1 'polypeptide(L)'
;MLLGPFRRRLLEVLFDGKPEAAGDVAAQAARHKEVLAKERSRLEVPADASLVSQLATRYYSKDLGELTVLSNNGATTFDFGEWKSAVASRKNDDGTISFITIDPTNSGFEFVKTEKSGKRALVIRDGQHEYTFTEASLAASSK
;
A
#
# COMPACT_ATOMS: atom_id res chain seq x y z
N MET A 1 -7.45 0.26 17.39
CA MET A 1 -6.72 -1.03 17.42
C MET A 1 -7.51 -2.02 18.27
N LEU A 2 -7.70 -3.25 17.79
CA LEU A 2 -8.55 -4.26 18.46
C LEU A 2 -7.88 -4.96 19.65
N LEU A 3 -6.54 -4.96 19.71
CA LEU A 3 -5.78 -5.77 20.66
C LEU A 3 -6.09 -5.45 22.13
N GLY A 4 -6.24 -4.18 22.48
CA GLY A 4 -6.52 -3.75 23.87
C GLY A 4 -7.86 -4.27 24.40
N PRO A 5 -9.00 -3.91 23.76
CA PRO A 5 -10.32 -4.41 24.13
C PRO A 5 -10.42 -5.94 24.07
N PHE A 6 -9.79 -6.56 23.08
CA PHE A 6 -9.78 -8.02 22.96
C PHE A 6 -9.05 -8.67 24.14
N ARG A 7 -7.87 -8.16 24.53
CA ARG A 7 -7.13 -8.65 25.69
C ARG A 7 -7.93 -8.50 26.98
N ARG A 8 -8.62 -7.37 27.17
CA ARG A 8 -9.50 -7.17 28.34
C ARG A 8 -10.65 -8.18 28.33
N ARG A 9 -11.31 -8.36 27.19
CA ARG A 9 -12.40 -9.34 27.06
C ARG A 9 -11.93 -10.76 27.33
N LEU A 10 -10.72 -11.12 26.90
CA LEU A 10 -10.12 -12.42 27.20
C LEU A 10 -9.95 -12.63 28.70
N LEU A 11 -9.44 -11.63 29.43
CA LEU A 11 -9.29 -11.70 30.89
C LEU A 11 -10.65 -11.79 31.59
N GLU A 12 -11.66 -11.07 31.14
CA GLU A 12 -13.03 -11.18 31.68
C GLU A 12 -13.58 -12.60 31.55
N VAL A 13 -13.33 -13.28 30.42
CA VAL A 13 -13.79 -14.67 30.22
C VAL A 13 -12.98 -15.65 31.06
N LEU A 14 -11.65 -15.48 31.17
CA LEU A 14 -10.78 -16.41 31.90
C LEU A 14 -10.94 -16.34 33.42
N PHE A 15 -11.32 -15.18 33.95
CA PHE A 15 -11.41 -14.93 35.38
C PHE A 15 -12.83 -14.58 35.86
N ASP A 16 -13.86 -14.92 35.07
CA ASP A 16 -15.27 -14.63 35.38
C ASP A 16 -15.54 -13.16 35.74
N GLY A 17 -14.87 -12.25 35.04
CA GLY A 17 -15.02 -10.81 35.19
C GLY A 17 -16.34 -10.30 34.62
N LYS A 18 -16.76 -9.11 35.07
CA LYS A 18 -17.92 -8.40 34.51
C LYS A 18 -17.71 -8.14 33.00
N PRO A 19 -18.76 -8.24 32.16
CA PRO A 19 -18.64 -8.12 30.70
C PRO A 19 -18.55 -6.65 30.24
N GLU A 20 -17.56 -5.91 30.72
CA GLU A 20 -17.38 -4.50 30.41
C GLU A 20 -16.78 -4.29 29.01
N ALA A 21 -15.86 -5.15 28.59
CA ALA A 21 -15.14 -5.03 27.33
C ALA A 21 -15.92 -5.53 26.10
N ALA A 22 -17.05 -6.20 26.29
CA ALA A 22 -17.83 -6.73 25.17
C ALA A 22 -18.33 -5.61 24.24
N GLY A 23 -18.82 -4.51 24.81
CA GLY A 23 -19.23 -3.32 24.06
C GLY A 23 -18.05 -2.66 23.34
N ASP A 24 -16.90 -2.54 24.00
CA ASP A 24 -15.70 -1.94 23.43
C ASP A 24 -15.16 -2.72 22.22
N VAL A 25 -15.16 -4.05 22.31
CA VAL A 25 -14.77 -4.92 21.19
C VAL A 25 -15.70 -4.74 20.00
N ALA A 26 -17.02 -4.73 20.24
CA ALA A 26 -18.01 -4.53 19.18
C ALA A 26 -17.87 -3.16 18.50
N ALA A 27 -17.74 -2.09 19.29
CA ALA A 27 -17.55 -0.73 18.77
C ALA A 27 -16.26 -0.59 17.96
N GLN A 28 -15.15 -1.16 18.44
CA GLN A 28 -13.87 -1.11 17.71
C GLN A 28 -13.89 -1.94 16.43
N ALA A 29 -14.58 -3.09 16.42
CA ALA A 29 -14.75 -3.89 15.21
C ALA A 29 -15.60 -3.15 14.16
N ALA A 30 -16.69 -2.50 14.56
CA ALA A 30 -17.52 -1.69 13.68
C ALA A 30 -16.72 -0.52 13.07
N ARG A 31 -16.04 0.25 13.92
CA ARG A 31 -15.17 1.36 13.49
C ARG A 31 -14.06 0.89 12.54
N HIS A 32 -13.44 -0.26 12.81
CA HIS A 32 -12.39 -0.78 11.95
C HIS A 32 -12.93 -1.13 10.54
N LYS A 33 -14.11 -1.74 10.46
CA LYS A 33 -14.78 -2.02 9.18
C LYS A 33 -15.10 -0.73 8.41
N GLU A 34 -15.61 0.29 9.09
CA GLU A 34 -15.93 1.59 8.48
C GLU A 34 -14.68 2.27 7.91
N VAL A 35 -13.58 2.28 8.67
CA VAL A 35 -12.29 2.82 8.20
C VAL A 35 -11.80 2.05 6.96
N LEU A 36 -11.82 0.72 7.00
CA LEU A 36 -11.42 -0.09 5.84
C LEU A 36 -12.31 0.15 4.61
N ALA A 37 -13.62 0.29 4.80
CA ALA A 37 -14.55 0.58 3.72
C ALA A 37 -14.26 1.96 3.10
N LYS A 38 -14.01 2.96 3.94
CA LYS A 38 -13.65 4.32 3.51
C LYS A 38 -12.32 4.36 2.76
N GLU A 39 -11.30 3.65 3.24
CA GLU A 39 -10.02 3.58 2.54
C GLU A 39 -10.17 2.86 1.20
N ARG A 40 -10.90 1.74 1.15
CA ARG A 40 -11.16 1.00 -0.09
C ARG A 40 -11.95 1.81 -1.12
N SER A 41 -12.91 2.63 -0.69
CA SER A 41 -13.70 3.46 -1.62
C SER A 41 -12.88 4.55 -2.32
N ARG A 42 -11.66 4.84 -1.82
CA ARG A 42 -10.73 5.79 -2.45
C ARG A 42 -9.80 5.12 -3.49
N LEU A 43 -9.79 3.79 -3.54
CA LEU A 43 -8.92 3.03 -4.44
C LEU A 43 -9.67 2.69 -5.72
N GLU A 44 -8.98 2.82 -6.84
CA GLU A 44 -9.41 2.30 -8.12
C GLU A 44 -8.66 0.99 -8.42
N VAL A 45 -9.43 -0.10 -8.57
CA VAL A 45 -8.94 -1.46 -8.79
C VAL A 45 -9.66 -2.07 -9.99
N PRO A 46 -8.96 -2.44 -11.08
CA PRO A 46 -7.53 -2.25 -11.33
C PRO A 46 -7.12 -0.77 -11.38
N ALA A 47 -5.82 -0.48 -11.25
CA ALA A 47 -5.32 0.89 -11.39
C ALA A 47 -5.70 1.51 -12.76
N ASP A 48 -6.04 2.80 -12.76
CA ASP A 48 -6.43 3.58 -13.94
C ASP A 48 -5.37 3.44 -15.05
N ALA A 49 -5.80 2.95 -16.22
CA ALA A 49 -4.93 2.65 -17.34
C ALA A 49 -4.21 3.89 -17.90
N SER A 50 -4.81 5.08 -17.82
CA SER A 50 -4.21 6.35 -18.24
C SER A 50 -3.10 6.80 -17.29
N LEU A 51 -3.18 6.43 -16.01
CA LEU A 51 -2.14 6.68 -15.03
C LEU A 51 -1.02 5.65 -15.15
N VAL A 52 -1.36 4.38 -15.37
CA VAL A 52 -0.39 3.29 -15.56
C VAL A 52 0.47 3.53 -16.80
N SER A 53 -0.09 4.04 -17.91
CA SER A 53 0.67 4.32 -19.13
C SER A 53 1.76 5.40 -18.96
N GLN A 54 1.69 6.17 -17.88
CA GLN A 54 2.68 7.19 -17.53
C GLN A 54 3.83 6.63 -16.69
N LEU A 55 3.74 5.39 -16.21
CA LEU A 55 4.82 4.73 -15.49
C LEU A 55 5.94 4.29 -16.44
N ALA A 56 7.18 4.28 -15.95
CA ALA A 56 8.27 3.60 -16.60
C ALA A 56 8.15 2.07 -16.40
N THR A 57 8.72 1.30 -17.32
CA THR A 57 8.74 -0.17 -17.18
C THR A 57 9.63 -0.62 -16.02
N ARG A 58 10.68 0.14 -15.71
CA ARG A 58 11.65 -0.17 -14.65
C ARG A 58 12.06 1.07 -13.87
N TYR A 59 12.27 0.86 -12.59
CA TYR A 59 12.82 1.83 -11.67
C TYR A 59 13.89 1.20 -10.79
N TYR A 60 14.77 2.05 -10.26
CA TYR A 60 15.79 1.67 -9.30
C TYR A 60 15.82 2.65 -8.13
N SER A 61 15.95 2.11 -6.93
CA SER A 61 16.26 2.84 -5.70
C SER A 61 17.57 2.30 -5.14
N LYS A 62 18.46 3.20 -4.72
CA LYS A 62 19.71 2.80 -4.06
C LYS A 62 19.45 2.02 -2.77
N ASP A 63 18.37 2.37 -2.06
CA ASP A 63 18.07 1.82 -0.74
C ASP A 63 17.12 0.61 -0.81
N LEU A 64 16.25 0.57 -1.83
CA LEU A 64 15.18 -0.43 -1.94
C LEU A 64 15.30 -1.39 -3.14
N GLY A 65 16.31 -1.22 -3.99
CA GLY A 65 16.55 -2.11 -5.13
C GLY A 65 15.70 -1.80 -6.37
N GLU A 66 15.40 -2.84 -7.15
CA GLU A 66 14.68 -2.72 -8.42
C GLU A 66 13.16 -2.80 -8.25
N LEU A 67 12.44 -2.09 -9.11
CA LEU A 67 10.99 -2.20 -9.27
C LEU A 67 10.66 -2.30 -10.75
N THR A 68 10.05 -3.41 -11.16
CA THR A 68 9.54 -3.59 -12.52
C THR A 68 8.03 -3.47 -12.53
N VAL A 69 7.49 -2.70 -13.48
CA VAL A 69 6.06 -2.56 -13.69
C VAL A 69 5.62 -3.60 -14.72
N LEU A 70 4.81 -4.55 -14.29
CA LEU A 70 4.25 -5.62 -15.10
C LEU A 70 2.77 -5.38 -15.36
N SER A 71 2.28 -5.85 -16.50
CA SER A 71 0.85 -5.93 -16.81
C SER A 71 0.48 -7.40 -16.95
N ASN A 72 -0.32 -7.91 -16.02
CA ASN A 72 -0.74 -9.31 -15.96
C ASN A 72 -2.26 -9.37 -15.91
N ASN A 73 -2.90 -9.98 -16.92
CA ASN A 73 -4.35 -10.22 -16.96
C ASN A 73 -5.21 -8.95 -16.70
N GLY A 74 -4.77 -7.79 -17.18
CA GLY A 74 -5.47 -6.51 -16.98
C GLY A 74 -5.23 -5.84 -15.63
N ALA A 75 -4.41 -6.43 -14.75
CA ALA A 75 -3.94 -5.82 -13.53
C ALA A 75 -2.48 -5.36 -13.67
N THR A 76 -2.17 -4.19 -13.10
CA THR A 76 -0.79 -3.73 -12.95
C THR A 76 -0.19 -4.38 -11.72
N THR A 77 0.99 -4.97 -11.86
CA THR A 77 1.75 -5.60 -10.78
C THR A 77 3.10 -4.92 -10.65
N PHE A 78 3.48 -4.54 -9.43
CA PHE A 78 4.85 -4.15 -9.11
C PHE A 78 5.62 -5.39 -8.68
N ASP A 79 6.73 -5.63 -9.36
CA ASP A 79 7.65 -6.73 -9.11
C ASP A 79 8.94 -6.17 -8.51
N PHE A 80 9.23 -6.58 -7.29
CA PHE A 80 10.39 -6.13 -6.51
C PHE A 80 11.53 -7.15 -6.52
N GLY A 81 11.42 -8.23 -7.31
CA GLY A 81 12.37 -9.34 -7.31
C GLY A 81 11.90 -10.51 -6.44
N GLU A 82 12.00 -10.37 -5.12
CA GLU A 82 11.66 -11.44 -4.16
C GLU A 82 10.14 -11.63 -4.00
N TRP A 83 9.36 -10.59 -4.26
CA TRP A 83 7.91 -10.59 -4.14
C TRP A 83 7.28 -9.63 -5.13
N LYS A 84 5.97 -9.81 -5.36
CA LYS A 84 5.17 -9.02 -6.30
C LYS A 84 3.85 -8.66 -5.66
N SER A 85 3.29 -7.53 -6.08
CA SER A 85 1.96 -7.09 -5.65
C SER A 85 1.19 -6.45 -6.78
N ALA A 86 -0.10 -6.77 -6.90
CA ALA A 86 -1.02 -5.94 -7.66
C ALA A 86 -1.10 -4.54 -7.05
N VAL A 87 -1.36 -3.52 -7.88
CA VAL A 87 -1.52 -2.14 -7.42
C VAL A 87 -2.86 -1.54 -7.82
N ALA A 88 -3.40 -0.71 -6.93
CA ALA A 88 -4.50 0.21 -7.17
C ALA A 88 -3.98 1.62 -7.45
N SER A 89 -4.74 2.46 -8.13
CA SER A 89 -4.48 3.91 -8.19
C SER A 89 -5.33 4.67 -7.19
N ARG A 90 -4.81 5.78 -6.68
CA ARG A 90 -5.54 6.73 -5.84
C ARG A 90 -5.17 8.15 -6.23
N LYS A 91 -6.18 9.02 -6.33
CA LYS A 91 -6.00 10.47 -6.31
C LYS A 91 -6.05 10.94 -4.86
N ASN A 92 -4.97 11.55 -4.39
CA ASN A 92 -4.88 12.08 -3.04
C ASN A 92 -5.56 13.44 -2.93
N ASP A 93 -5.84 13.87 -1.70
CA ASP A 93 -6.57 15.11 -1.41
C ASP A 93 -5.75 16.35 -1.80
N ASP A 94 -4.42 16.23 -1.85
CA ASP A 94 -3.47 17.26 -2.34
C ASP A 94 -3.34 17.28 -3.87
N GLY A 95 -4.10 16.44 -4.58
CA GLY A 95 -4.09 16.33 -6.04
C GLY A 95 -2.99 15.42 -6.59
N THR A 96 -2.09 14.89 -5.76
CA THR A 96 -1.08 13.92 -6.21
C THR A 96 -1.71 12.56 -6.54
N ILE A 97 -0.97 11.75 -7.30
CA ILE A 97 -1.40 10.39 -7.66
C ILE A 97 -0.50 9.40 -6.96
N SER A 98 -1.11 8.37 -6.37
CA SER A 98 -0.40 7.25 -5.76
C SER A 98 -0.79 5.91 -6.39
N PHE A 99 0.16 5.00 -6.43
CA PHE A 99 -0.08 3.57 -6.62
C PHE A 99 0.06 2.86 -5.28
N ILE A 100 -0.90 2.02 -4.92
CA ILE A 100 -0.95 1.35 -3.61
C ILE A 100 -0.95 -0.15 -3.85
N THR A 101 -0.02 -0.86 -3.22
CA THR A 101 0.00 -2.32 -3.22
C THR A 101 -1.21 -2.89 -2.48
N ILE A 102 -1.88 -3.89 -3.05
CA ILE A 102 -3.13 -4.45 -2.50
C ILE A 102 -3.04 -5.94 -2.13
N ASP A 103 -1.93 -6.62 -2.43
CA ASP A 103 -1.69 -8.02 -2.06
C ASP A 103 -0.18 -8.34 -1.90
N PRO A 104 0.16 -9.52 -1.35
CA PRO A 104 -0.58 -10.21 -0.31
C PRO A 104 -0.37 -9.47 1.02
N THR A 105 -1.45 -8.95 1.62
CA THR A 105 -1.54 -8.56 3.05
C THR A 105 -0.66 -7.41 3.57
N ASN A 106 -1.17 -6.16 3.52
CA ASN A 106 -1.39 -5.22 4.65
C ASN A 106 -2.01 -3.91 4.10
N SER A 107 -2.11 -2.82 4.88
CA SER A 107 -2.60 -1.47 4.52
C SER A 107 -2.05 -0.84 3.21
N GLY A 108 -1.17 -1.54 2.50
CA GLY A 108 -0.54 -1.14 1.26
C GLY A 108 0.65 -0.22 1.50
N PHE A 109 1.71 -0.45 0.73
CA PHE A 109 2.76 0.54 0.50
C PHE A 109 2.28 1.55 -0.54
N GLU A 110 2.43 2.82 -0.21
CA GLU A 110 2.07 3.94 -1.09
C GLU A 110 3.29 4.42 -1.89
N PHE A 111 3.12 4.46 -3.21
CA PHE A 111 4.11 4.94 -4.17
C PHE A 111 3.55 6.20 -4.84
N VAL A 112 3.99 7.37 -4.37
CA VAL A 112 3.56 8.65 -4.93
C VAL A 112 4.27 8.87 -6.27
N LYS A 113 3.49 9.03 -7.35
CA LYS A 113 4.01 9.34 -8.69
C LYS A 113 4.58 10.76 -8.71
N THR A 114 5.82 10.89 -9.15
CA THR A 114 6.50 12.18 -9.27
C THR A 114 7.51 12.16 -10.41
N GLU A 115 8.24 13.27 -10.58
CA GLU A 115 9.38 13.39 -11.47
C GLU A 115 10.59 13.89 -10.69
N LYS A 116 11.77 13.34 -11.00
CA LYS A 116 13.04 13.75 -10.40
C LYS A 116 14.09 13.90 -11.49
N SER A 117 14.65 15.09 -11.61
CA SER A 117 15.67 15.39 -12.64
C SER A 117 15.22 15.04 -14.07
N GLY A 118 13.94 15.29 -14.38
CA GLY A 118 13.35 15.00 -15.70
C GLY A 118 13.06 13.52 -15.98
N LYS A 119 13.16 12.65 -14.97
CA LYS A 119 12.84 11.22 -15.06
C LYS A 119 11.59 10.89 -14.26
N ARG A 120 10.83 9.91 -14.72
CA ARG A 120 9.68 9.37 -13.95
C ARG A 120 10.20 8.79 -12.64
N ALA A 121 9.48 9.03 -11.55
CA ALA A 121 9.88 8.54 -10.23
C ALA A 121 8.67 8.12 -9.39
N LEU A 122 8.93 7.25 -8.42
CA LEU A 122 7.99 6.84 -7.39
C LEU A 122 8.64 7.08 -6.02
N VAL A 123 7.90 7.70 -5.10
CA VAL A 123 8.40 7.96 -3.74
C VAL A 123 7.57 7.19 -2.73
N ILE A 124 8.25 6.44 -1.87
CA ILE A 124 7.68 5.90 -0.63
C ILE A 124 8.03 6.85 0.50
N ARG A 125 7.04 7.21 1.31
CA ARG A 125 7.22 8.00 2.53
C ARG A 125 7.00 7.10 3.74
N ASP A 126 8.02 6.94 4.56
CA ASP A 126 7.95 6.17 5.80
C ASP A 126 8.45 7.00 6.98
N GLY A 127 7.51 7.55 7.75
CA GLY A 127 7.81 8.44 8.87
C GLY A 127 8.62 9.66 8.43
N GLN A 128 9.89 9.72 8.86
CA GLN A 128 10.83 10.80 8.54
C GLN A 128 11.67 10.53 7.28
N HIS A 129 11.53 9.37 6.65
CA HIS A 129 12.34 8.95 5.51
C HIS A 129 11.53 9.00 4.21
N GLU A 130 12.19 9.43 3.14
CA GLU A 130 11.69 9.29 1.78
C GLU A 130 12.63 8.40 0.97
N TYR A 131 12.07 7.38 0.34
CA TYR A 131 12.79 6.49 -0.56
C TYR A 131 12.33 6.74 -1.99
N THR A 132 13.27 7.08 -2.87
CA THR A 132 12.96 7.36 -4.28
C THR A 132 13.38 6.21 -5.17
N PHE A 133 12.43 5.74 -5.98
CA PHE A 133 12.65 4.95 -7.18
C PHE A 133 12.72 5.90 -8.37
N THR A 134 13.84 5.91 -9.11
CA THR A 134 13.98 6.69 -10.35
C THR A 134 13.95 5.76 -11.55
N GLU A 135 13.34 6.20 -12.65
CA GLU A 135 13.33 5.47 -13.91
C GLU A 135 14.74 5.00 -14.30
N ALA A 136 14.82 3.69 -14.54
CA ALA A 136 16.03 3.01 -14.98
C ALA A 136 15.87 2.60 -16.45
N SER A 137 16.93 2.79 -17.25
CA SER A 137 16.97 2.25 -18.60
C SER A 137 17.14 0.74 -18.56
N LEU A 138 16.76 0.06 -19.65
CA LEU A 138 17.14 -1.33 -19.92
C LEU A 138 18.67 -1.42 -20.06
N ALA A 139 19.41 -1.41 -18.97
CA ALA A 139 20.75 -1.98 -18.95
C ALA A 139 20.56 -3.50 -18.92
N ALA A 140 21.11 -4.20 -19.91
CA ALA A 140 21.21 -5.65 -19.89
C ALA A 140 21.85 -6.04 -18.55
N SER A 141 21.09 -6.73 -17.71
CA SER A 141 21.58 -7.27 -16.46
C SER A 141 22.78 -8.14 -16.80
N SER A 142 23.99 -7.67 -16.49
CA SER A 142 25.21 -8.44 -16.67
C SER A 142 25.50 -9.15 -15.36
N LYS A 143 25.36 -10.47 -15.44
CA LYS A 143 25.78 -11.53 -14.51
C LYS A 143 24.84 -11.86 -13.35
#